data_AF-A0A2A8XTT6-F1
#
_entry.id   AF-A0A2A8XTT6-F1
#
_cell.length_a   1.000
_cell.length_b   1.000
_cell.length_c   1.000
_cell.angle_alpha   90.00
_cell.angle_beta   90.00
_cell.angle_gamma   90.00
#
_symmetry.space_group_name_H-M   'P 1'
#
loop_
_entity.id
_entity.type
_entity.pdbx_description
1 polymer ?
#
loop_
_entity_poly.entity_id
_entity_poly.type
_entity_poly.pdbx_seq_one_letter_code
_entity_poly.pdbx_strand_id
1 'polypeptide(L)'
;TIPFTLLLPPLQNHPSNEDSIFIQILSVLIIAPLIETLIFQKFLFWILQMIPWIRKYDILVITIPAIIFGLNHQFGITYIICTTIVGMLYNYA
;
A
#
# COMPACT_ATOMS: atom_id res chain seq x y z
N THR A 1 4.40 8.70 25.96
CA THR A 1 3.64 7.49 25.60
C THR A 1 3.00 7.71 24.25
N ILE A 2 3.00 6.71 23.36
CA ILE A 2 2.29 6.81 22.07
C ILE A 2 0.78 6.78 22.36
N PRO A 3 -0.04 7.70 21.82
CA PRO A 3 -1.48 7.68 22.03
C PRO A 3 -2.11 6.39 21.49
N PHE A 4 -3.00 5.77 22.27
CA PHE A 4 -3.72 4.56 21.85
C PHE A 4 -4.53 4.79 20.55
N THR A 5 -5.05 6.00 20.37
CA THR A 5 -5.78 6.43 19.16
C THR A 5 -4.92 6.44 17.89
N LEU A 6 -3.59 6.46 18.04
CA LEU A 6 -2.64 6.38 16.92
C LEU A 6 -2.38 4.92 16.49
N LEU A 7 -2.56 3.97 17.41
CA LEU A 7 -2.47 2.53 17.17
C LEU A 7 -3.80 1.96 16.68
N LEU A 8 -4.92 2.43 17.22
CA LEU A 8 -6.27 2.02 16.85
C LEU A 8 -7.07 3.28 16.53
N PRO A 9 -6.96 3.78 15.30
CA PRO A 9 -7.75 4.93 14.86
C PRO A 9 -9.25 4.59 14.92
N PRO A 10 -10.12 5.60 15.12
CA PRO A 10 -11.56 5.38 15.01
C PRO A 10 -11.92 4.88 13.60
N LEU A 11 -13.03 4.15 13.51
CA LEU A 11 -13.61 3.75 12.24
C LEU A 11 -13.78 4.98 11.33
N GLN A 12 -13.12 4.96 10.17
CA GLN A 12 -13.27 5.99 9.15
C GLN A 12 -14.32 5.53 8.13
N ASN A 13 -15.23 6.43 7.79
CA ASN A 13 -16.13 6.22 6.66
C ASN A 13 -15.31 6.28 5.36
N HIS A 14 -15.38 5.22 4.57
CA HIS A 14 -14.78 5.24 3.24
C HIS A 14 -15.71 6.01 2.29
N PRO A 15 -15.19 6.88 1.39
CA PRO A 15 -16.03 7.64 0.47
C PRO A 15 -16.97 6.76 -0.37
N SER A 16 -16.56 5.52 -0.66
CA SER A 16 -17.39 4.58 -1.42
C SER A 16 -18.59 4.04 -0.63
N ASN A 17 -18.71 4.29 0.68
CA ASN A 17 -19.83 3.77 1.47
C ASN A 17 -21.18 4.33 1.00
N GLU A 18 -21.18 5.49 0.34
CA GLU A 18 -22.37 6.11 -0.26
C GLU A 18 -22.68 5.58 -1.67
N ASP A 19 -21.76 4.84 -2.29
CA ASP A 19 -21.94 4.28 -3.62
C ASP A 19 -22.79 3.00 -3.58
N SER A 20 -23.43 2.68 -4.71
CA SER A 20 -24.07 1.37 -4.86
C SER A 20 -23.07 0.22 -4.68
N ILE A 21 -23.54 -0.93 -4.18
CA ILE A 21 -22.69 -2.11 -3.93
C ILE A 21 -21.90 -2.55 -5.17
N PHE A 22 -22.48 -2.41 -6.36
CA PHE A 22 -21.81 -2.74 -7.61
C PHE A 22 -20.60 -1.84 -7.86
N ILE A 23 -20.77 -0.53 -7.65
CA ILE A 23 -19.68 0.44 -7.79
C ILE A 23 -18.62 0.23 -6.72
N GLN A 24 -18.99 -0.09 -5.49
CA GLN A 24 -18.03 -0.41 -4.43
C GLN A 24 -17.16 -1.63 -4.79
N ILE A 25 -17.78 -2.71 -5.25
CA ILE A 25 -17.04 -3.91 -5.67
C ILE A 25 -16.09 -3.57 -6.83
N LEU A 26 -16.59 -2.88 -7.85
CA LEU A 26 -15.79 -2.56 -9.02
C LEU A 26 -14.62 -1.61 -8.68
N SER A 27 -14.88 -0.55 -7.92
CA SER A 27 -13.87 0.49 -7.63
C SER A 27 -12.86 0.02 -6.59
N VAL A 28 -13.32 -0.57 -5.48
CA VAL A 28 -12.47 -0.90 -4.31
C VAL A 28 -11.79 -2.25 -4.45
N LEU A 29 -12.47 -3.27 -5.02
CA LEU A 29 -11.91 -4.62 -5.10
C LEU A 29 -11.18 -4.90 -6.43
N ILE A 30 -11.47 -4.13 -7.49
CA ILE A 30 -10.89 -4.39 -8.82
C ILE A 30 -10.03 -3.22 -9.27
N ILE A 31 -10.61 -2.03 -9.44
CA ILE A 31 -9.91 -0.90 -10.05
C ILE A 31 -8.76 -0.39 -9.15
N ALA A 32 -9.04 -0.13 -7.87
CA ALA A 32 -8.02 0.39 -6.96
C ALA A 32 -6.82 -0.57 -6.82
N PRO A 33 -7.00 -1.88 -6.57
CA PRO A 33 -5.86 -2.82 -6.51
C PRO A 33 -5.06 -2.91 -7.80
N LEU A 34 -5.70 -2.80 -8.97
CA LEU A 34 -4.98 -2.77 -10.26
C LEU A 34 -4.13 -1.51 -10.41
N ILE A 35 -4.66 -0.35 -10.04
CA ILE A 35 -3.93 0.93 -10.08
C ILE A 35 -2.78 0.90 -9.06
N GLU A 36 -3.04 0.43 -7.85
CA GLU A 36 -2.02 0.27 -6.82
C GLU A 36 -0.90 -0.66 -7.29
N THR A 37 -1.24 -1.82 -7.86
CA THR A 37 -0.25 -2.74 -8.44
C THR A 37 0.59 -2.09 -9.52
N LEU A 38 -0.03 -1.33 -10.42
CA LEU A 38 0.68 -0.63 -11.48
C LEU A 38 1.68 0.40 -10.92
N ILE A 39 1.30 1.12 -9.86
CA ILE A 39 2.14 2.16 -9.27
C ILE A 39 3.24 1.54 -8.40
N PHE A 40 2.88 0.74 -7.40
CA PHE A 40 3.80 0.32 -6.35
C PHE A 40 4.58 -0.95 -6.69
N GLN A 41 3.98 -1.91 -7.39
CA GLN A 41 4.62 -3.19 -7.75
C GLN A 41 5.30 -3.15 -9.14
N LYS A 42 4.89 -2.24 -10.04
CA LYS A 42 5.49 -2.12 -11.40
C LYS A 42 6.30 -0.85 -11.61
N PHE A 43 5.69 0.32 -11.50
CA PHE A 43 6.35 1.59 -11.81
C PHE A 43 7.50 1.90 -10.84
N LEU A 44 7.27 1.78 -9.53
CA LEU A 44 8.34 1.96 -8.54
C LEU A 44 9.43 0.90 -8.66
N PHE A 45 9.07 -0.37 -8.88
CA PHE A 45 10.04 -1.44 -9.14
C PHE A 45 10.97 -1.09 -10.30
N TRP A 46 10.39 -0.63 -11.42
CA TRP A 46 11.14 -0.22 -12.60
C TRP A 46 12.09 0.94 -12.30
N ILE A 47 11.64 1.98 -11.59
CA ILE A 47 12.51 3.10 -11.16
C ILE A 47 13.66 2.59 -10.30
N LEU A 48 13.39 1.74 -9.30
CA LEU A 48 14.42 1.25 -8.39
C LEU A 48 15.44 0.36 -9.10
N GLN A 49 15.02 -0.42 -10.10
CA GLN A 49 15.93 -1.22 -10.92
C GLN A 49 16.85 -0.38 -11.82
N MET A 50 16.49 0.87 -12.13
CA MET A 50 17.37 1.80 -12.84
C MET A 50 18.53 2.31 -11.99
N ILE A 51 18.44 2.22 -10.66
CA ILE A 51 19.45 2.75 -9.74
C ILE A 51 20.53 1.67 -9.48
N PRO A 52 21.79 1.86 -9.94
CA PRO A 52 22.78 0.79 -9.98
C PRO A 52 23.16 0.16 -8.63
N TRP A 53 23.05 0.91 -7.53
CA TRP A 53 23.30 0.37 -6.19
C TRP A 53 22.06 -0.26 -5.55
N ILE A 54 20.84 0.16 -5.91
CA ILE A 54 19.60 -0.42 -5.35
C ILE A 54 19.32 -1.76 -6.02
N ARG A 55 19.42 -1.83 -7.35
CA ARG A 55 19.14 -3.05 -8.13
C ARG A 55 20.01 -4.25 -7.77
N LYS A 56 21.08 -4.06 -7.00
CA LYS A 56 21.94 -5.14 -6.50
C LYS A 56 21.32 -5.87 -5.30
N TYR A 57 20.30 -5.31 -4.68
CA TYR A 57 19.70 -5.81 -3.45
C TYR A 57 18.18 -5.92 -3.65
N ASP A 58 17.70 -7.12 -3.94
CA ASP A 58 16.27 -7.40 -4.12
C ASP A 58 15.46 -6.96 -2.90
N ILE A 59 16.02 -7.10 -1.69
CA ILE A 59 15.40 -6.62 -0.46
C ILE A 59 15.07 -5.13 -0.52
N LEU A 60 15.91 -4.29 -1.13
CA LEU A 60 15.63 -2.86 -1.26
C LEU A 60 14.55 -2.60 -2.31
N VAL A 61 14.60 -3.32 -3.44
CA VAL A 61 13.59 -3.24 -4.51
C VAL A 61 12.21 -3.67 -4.00
N ILE A 62 12.14 -4.62 -3.06
CA ILE A 62 10.90 -5.11 -2.43
C ILE A 62 10.43 -4.17 -1.31
N THR A 63 11.32 -3.80 -0.39
CA THR A 63 10.93 -3.09 0.84
C THR A 63 10.63 -1.61 0.60
N ILE A 64 11.34 -0.93 -0.29
CA ILE A 64 11.10 0.50 -0.54
C ILE A 64 9.68 0.75 -1.08
N PRO A 65 9.20 0.06 -2.13
CA PRO A 65 7.83 0.29 -2.61
C PRO A 65 6.77 -0.18 -1.62
N ALA A 66 7.05 -1.22 -0.83
CA ALA A 66 6.14 -1.68 0.22
C ALA A 66 5.95 -0.64 1.34
N ILE A 67 7.04 0.02 1.76
CA ILE A 67 6.96 1.12 2.72
C ILE A 67 6.18 2.29 2.13
N ILE A 68 6.43 2.65 0.87
CA ILE A 68 5.68 3.72 0.19
C ILE A 68 4.19 3.36 0.08
N PHE A 69 3.87 2.11 -0.26
CA PHE A 69 2.50 1.60 -0.30
C PHE A 69 1.82 1.75 1.07
N GLY A 70 2.46 1.32 2.15
CA GLY A 70 1.89 1.48 3.49
C GLY A 70 1.74 2.93 3.93
N LEU A 71 2.71 3.79 3.60
CA LEU A 71 2.63 5.24 3.90
C LEU A 71 1.53 5.96 3.10
N ASN A 72 1.10 5.41 1.97
CA ASN A 72 -0.04 5.89 1.20
C ASN A 72 -1.40 5.52 1.83
N HIS A 73 -1.40 4.65 2.84
CA HIS A 73 -2.58 4.14 3.53
C HIS A 73 -2.75 4.78 4.93
N GLN A 74 -3.05 6.08 4.96
CA GLN A 74 -2.97 6.93 6.16
C GLN A 74 -4.19 6.87 7.10
N PHE A 75 -4.62 5.67 7.49
CA PHE A 75 -5.71 5.49 8.46
C PHE A 75 -5.20 5.47 9.91
N GLY A 76 -4.01 4.90 10.16
CA GLY A 76 -3.33 4.87 11.47
C GLY A 76 -2.04 4.06 11.43
N ILE A 77 -1.20 4.11 12.49
CA ILE A 77 0.13 3.47 12.47
C ILE A 77 0.03 1.95 12.28
N THR A 78 -0.88 1.29 13.01
CA THR A 78 -1.06 -0.16 12.86
C THR A 78 -1.48 -0.52 11.45
N TYR A 79 -2.37 0.27 10.84
CA TYR A 79 -2.80 0.05 9.47
C TYR A 79 -1.64 0.23 8.49
N ILE A 80 -0.84 1.30 8.62
CA ILE A 80 0.37 1.54 7.82
C ILE A 80 1.36 0.37 7.92
N ILE A 81 1.59 -0.16 9.13
CA ILE A 81 2.49 -1.31 9.34
C ILE A 81 1.92 -2.56 8.66
N CYS A 82 0.64 -2.85 8.87
CA CYS A 82 -0.02 -4.00 8.27
C CYS A 82 -0.02 -3.92 6.74
N THR A 83 -0.38 -2.77 6.16
CA THR A 83 -0.36 -2.56 4.70
C THR A 83 1.06 -2.58 4.14
N THR A 84 2.06 -2.11 4.89
CA THR A 84 3.48 -2.27 4.53
C THR A 84 3.86 -3.76 4.43
N ILE A 85 3.49 -4.58 5.41
CA ILE A 85 3.77 -6.02 5.40
C ILE A 85 3.07 -6.70 4.22
N VAL A 86 1.81 -6.37 3.97
CA VAL A 86 1.06 -6.87 2.80
C VAL A 86 1.73 -6.44 1.50
N GLY A 87 2.18 -5.19 1.40
CA GLY A 87 2.94 -4.69 0.26
C GLY A 87 4.26 -5.45 0.04
N MET A 88 4.94 -5.86 1.12
CA MET A 88 6.14 -6.70 1.01
C MET A 88 5.79 -8.08 0.43
N LEU A 89 4.67 -8.68 0.85
CA LEU A 89 4.19 -9.96 0.29
C LEU A 89 3.85 -9.83 -1.19
N TYR A 90 3.15 -8.76 -1.59
CA TYR A 90 2.81 -8.50 -2.98
C TYR A 90 4.03 -8.22 -3.86
N ASN A 91 5.07 -7.62 -3.31
CA ASN A 91 6.32 -7.33 -4.02
C ASN A 91 7.25 -8.54 -4.11
N TYR A 92 7.11 -9.52 -3.21
CA TYR A 92 7.92 -10.73 -3.19
C TYR A 92 7.40 -11.81 -4.14
N ALA A 93 6.09 -11.92 -4.29
CA ALA A 93 5.41 -12.89 -5.16
C ALA A 93 5.53 -12.53 -6.65
#